data_AF-C0C266-F1
#
_entry.id   AF-C0C266-F1
#
_cell.length_a   1.000
_cell.length_b   1.000
_cell.length_c   1.000
_cell.angle_alpha   90.00
_cell.angle_beta   90.00
_cell.angle_gamma   90.00
#
_symmetry.space_group_name_H-M   'P 1'
#
loop_
_entity.id
_entity.type
_entity.pdbx_description
1 polymer ?
#
loop_
_entity_poly.entity_id
_entity_poly.type
_entity_poly.pdbx_seq_one_letter_code
_entity_poly.pdbx_strand_id
1 'polypeptide(L)'
;MKEGRANLEYDMLMYERVFRIIKNKIESGLLPPGTSLSSRADLCLEFGTSEKTVRRALAMLEEKGYIETSKRKRPVVAARTSAGHTATAKALQRIDTEITNDVLKTGVLLCYPVIKNGISLCKKKDLEIPRKILENMDIDNASEFWKLSKRFIRFFVLRNENALILQAVDGLGLSDLRPLHDDGKIRARYYTQLKEFMKTLEAGGDPESVRFDDMSGMYGLADGDSPAFEVAADSAVLLGRKQLERLLQGADVRYSAVYMDIIGLISAGRYKRGDRLPPHKELQNIYGVSVDTTLKAVQILQEWGVVKTVRGNGIFVEMDRIDIGKVHVPPHLIAYHVRRYLDTLELLALTAEGAAACAAGSITRSELQTVKEEIERLWNEEYLYERTPAVLLDVITRHIEIDAFNAIYMLLQKNFRIGRSIPGLLNTEKTAVNCEIHEQCIEVIETLSEGDRGKFPEKAARLFDKIYRLVIEECRRLGYYEAAAGVYDGTALWK
;
A
#
# COMPACT_ATOMS: atom_id res chain seq x y z
N MET A 1 -1.42 24.60 29.28
CA MET A 1 -0.38 23.59 28.95
C MET A 1 -0.93 22.32 28.26
N LYS A 2 -2.10 22.35 27.61
CA LYS A 2 -2.75 21.16 27.01
C LYS A 2 -2.61 21.03 25.48
N GLU A 3 -2.15 22.06 24.76
CA GLU A 3 -2.01 22.02 23.28
C GLU A 3 -0.68 21.43 22.78
N GLY A 4 0.34 21.32 23.63
CA GLY A 4 1.68 20.87 23.21
C GLY A 4 1.85 19.36 22.99
N ARG A 5 0.91 18.52 23.45
CA ARG A 5 1.03 17.04 23.37
C ARG A 5 0.31 16.42 22.17
N ALA A 6 -0.69 17.08 21.58
CA ALA A 6 -1.36 16.60 20.36
C ALA A 6 -0.47 16.75 19.11
N ASN A 7 0.42 17.76 19.10
CA ASN A 7 1.30 18.06 17.96
C ASN A 7 2.47 17.10 17.78
N LEU A 8 2.81 16.29 18.80
CA LEU A 8 3.92 15.33 18.73
C LEU A 8 3.56 14.00 18.05
N GLU A 9 2.26 13.68 17.94
CA GLU A 9 1.76 12.44 17.33
C GLU A 9 1.52 12.56 15.81
N TYR A 10 1.23 13.78 15.29
CA TYR A 10 1.13 14.05 13.84
C TYR A 10 2.52 14.17 13.17
N ASP A 11 3.52 14.53 13.97
CA ASP A 11 4.90 14.78 13.57
C ASP A 11 5.62 13.51 13.08
N MET A 12 5.20 12.32 13.54
CA MET A 12 5.97 11.08 13.34
C MET A 12 5.79 10.44 11.95
N LEU A 13 4.86 10.93 11.13
CA LEU A 13 4.60 10.51 9.75
C LEU A 13 5.01 11.57 8.72
N MET A 14 4.98 12.85 9.11
CA MET A 14 5.24 13.96 8.21
C MET A 14 6.72 14.08 7.85
N TYR A 15 7.66 13.72 8.74
CA TYR A 15 9.10 13.82 8.41
C TYR A 15 9.52 12.83 7.33
N GLU A 16 8.95 11.63 7.26
CA GLU A 16 9.26 10.67 6.20
C GLU A 16 8.70 11.13 4.85
N ARG A 17 7.50 11.73 4.87
CA ARG A 17 6.91 12.33 3.68
C ARG A 17 7.75 13.50 3.16
N VAL A 18 8.16 14.41 4.03
CA VAL A 18 9.05 15.53 3.70
C VAL A 18 10.39 15.01 3.18
N PHE A 19 10.97 13.98 3.83
CA PHE A 19 12.18 13.30 3.37
C PHE A 19 12.02 12.75 1.95
N ARG A 20 10.97 11.97 1.68
CA ARG A 20 10.72 11.36 0.35
C ARG A 20 10.49 12.42 -0.72
N ILE A 21 9.73 13.47 -0.43
CA ILE A 21 9.46 14.54 -1.41
C ILE A 21 10.75 15.28 -1.77
N ILE A 22 11.56 15.67 -0.78
CA ILE A 22 12.81 16.37 -1.04
C ILE A 22 13.82 15.46 -1.74
N LYS A 23 13.94 14.19 -1.31
CA LYS A 23 14.75 13.15 -1.98
C LYS A 23 14.37 13.04 -3.46
N ASN A 24 13.08 12.92 -3.76
CA ASN A 24 12.59 12.80 -5.13
C ASN A 24 12.86 14.07 -5.95
N LYS A 25 12.76 15.27 -5.36
CA LYS A 25 13.13 16.54 -6.02
C LYS A 25 14.63 16.58 -6.36
N ILE A 26 15.49 16.06 -5.48
CA ILE A 26 16.94 15.95 -5.72
C ILE A 26 17.24 14.91 -6.82
N GLU A 27 16.70 13.71 -6.69
CA GLU A 27 16.95 12.58 -7.63
C GLU A 27 16.40 12.84 -9.03
N SER A 28 15.30 13.59 -9.14
CA SER A 28 14.72 14.02 -10.42
C SER A 28 15.38 15.26 -11.02
N GLY A 29 16.39 15.85 -10.36
CA GLY A 29 17.10 17.03 -10.83
C GLY A 29 16.34 18.36 -10.68
N LEU A 30 15.17 18.38 -10.04
CA LEU A 30 14.45 19.61 -9.69
C LEU A 30 15.21 20.45 -8.65
N LEU A 31 16.05 19.79 -7.84
CA LEU A 31 17.02 20.42 -6.95
C LEU A 31 18.43 19.91 -7.32
N PRO A 32 19.12 20.57 -8.27
CA PRO A 32 20.42 20.10 -8.72
C PRO A 32 21.50 20.26 -7.64
N PRO A 33 22.62 19.52 -7.72
CA PRO A 33 23.73 19.63 -6.77
C PRO A 33 24.24 21.07 -6.61
N GLY A 34 24.55 21.47 -5.38
CA GLY A 34 24.92 22.85 -5.05
C GLY A 34 23.74 23.80 -4.84
N THR A 35 22.50 23.38 -5.10
CA THR A 35 21.30 24.18 -4.82
C THR A 35 21.06 24.25 -3.32
N SER A 36 20.83 25.45 -2.80
CA SER A 36 20.38 25.63 -1.41
C SER A 36 18.90 25.26 -1.30
N LEU A 37 18.56 24.40 -0.34
CA LEU A 37 17.17 24.15 0.02
C LEU A 37 16.50 25.42 0.55
N SER A 38 15.17 25.49 0.42
CA SER A 38 14.33 26.51 1.04
C SER A 38 14.58 26.59 2.54
N SER A 39 14.32 27.75 3.17
CA SER A 39 14.58 27.88 4.60
C SER A 39 13.69 26.94 5.41
N ARG A 40 14.08 26.62 6.65
CA ARG A 40 13.25 25.77 7.54
C ARG A 40 11.83 26.34 7.68
N ALA A 41 11.68 27.66 7.77
CA ALA A 41 10.38 28.31 7.84
C ALA A 41 9.56 28.12 6.55
N ASP A 42 10.19 28.27 5.39
CA ASP A 42 9.54 28.06 4.10
C ASP A 42 9.15 26.59 3.90
N LEU A 43 9.99 25.64 4.30
CA LEU A 43 9.69 24.20 4.24
C LEU A 43 8.55 23.83 5.21
N CYS A 44 8.47 24.46 6.38
CA CYS A 44 7.34 24.26 7.30
C CYS A 44 6.03 24.74 6.65
N LEU A 45 6.08 25.88 5.96
CA LEU A 45 4.94 26.45 5.25
C LEU A 45 4.54 25.60 4.03
N GLU A 46 5.52 25.18 3.23
CA GLU A 46 5.35 24.35 2.03
C GLU A 46 4.70 23.00 2.36
N PHE A 47 5.14 22.36 3.43
CA PHE A 47 4.67 21.02 3.80
C PHE A 47 3.60 21.02 4.90
N GLY A 48 3.15 22.19 5.36
CA GLY A 48 2.15 22.32 6.42
C GLY A 48 2.53 21.58 7.71
N THR A 49 3.80 21.64 8.11
CA THR A 49 4.35 20.79 9.18
C THR A 49 5.23 21.55 10.18
N SER A 50 5.56 20.90 11.30
CA SER A 50 6.36 21.51 12.36
C SER A 50 7.85 21.59 12.00
N GLU A 51 8.56 22.56 12.59
CA GLU A 51 10.02 22.67 12.42
C GLU A 51 10.75 21.42 12.93
N LYS A 52 10.21 20.73 13.94
CA LYS A 52 10.79 19.47 14.44
C LYS A 52 10.73 18.37 13.37
N THR A 53 9.61 18.28 12.65
CA THR A 53 9.45 17.37 11.50
C THR A 53 10.45 17.70 10.39
N VAL A 54 10.51 18.97 9.96
CA VAL A 54 11.43 19.39 8.88
C VAL A 54 12.88 19.11 9.27
N ARG A 55 13.26 19.38 10.52
CA ARG A 55 14.61 19.10 11.02
C ARG A 55 14.95 17.63 11.01
N ARG A 56 14.01 16.75 11.37
CA ARG A 56 14.21 15.29 11.33
C ARG A 56 14.33 14.78 9.90
N ALA A 57 13.53 15.29 8.97
CA ALA A 57 13.63 14.97 7.55
C ALA A 57 14.98 15.41 6.95
N LEU A 58 15.43 16.62 7.28
CA LEU A 58 16.73 17.14 6.86
C LEU A 58 17.90 16.37 7.47
N ALA A 59 17.83 16.00 8.74
CA ALA A 59 18.85 15.15 9.37
C ALA A 59 18.96 13.78 8.68
N MET A 60 17.82 13.19 8.29
CA MET A 60 17.79 11.92 7.56
C MET A 60 18.32 12.06 6.13
N LEU A 61 18.07 13.21 5.46
CA LEU A 61 18.67 13.52 4.16
C LEU A 61 20.19 13.69 4.26
N GLU A 62 20.68 14.33 5.31
CA GLU A 62 22.10 14.52 5.58
C GLU A 62 22.80 13.20 5.91
N GLU A 63 22.22 12.39 6.81
CA GLU A 63 22.72 11.06 7.16
C GLU A 63 22.86 10.16 5.92
N LYS A 64 21.89 10.24 5.01
CA LYS A 64 21.89 9.48 3.75
C LYS A 64 22.67 10.15 2.61
N GLY A 65 23.32 11.29 2.87
CA GLY A 65 24.23 11.95 1.92
C GLY A 65 23.54 12.69 0.77
N TYR A 66 22.25 13.01 0.88
CA TYR A 66 21.54 13.81 -0.13
C TYR A 66 21.81 15.31 -0.01
N ILE A 67 22.13 15.79 1.19
CA ILE A 67 22.37 17.20 1.49
C ILE A 67 23.55 17.35 2.45
N GLU A 68 24.20 18.50 2.40
CA GLU A 68 25.21 18.93 3.36
C GLU A 68 24.63 20.05 4.22
N THR A 69 24.79 19.97 5.54
CA THR A 69 24.45 21.08 6.44
C THR A 69 25.71 21.73 6.99
N SER A 70 25.63 23.04 7.23
CA SER A 70 26.71 23.84 7.81
C SER A 70 26.12 24.81 8.83
N LYS A 71 26.83 25.05 9.93
CA LYS A 71 26.36 25.95 11.00
C LYS A 71 25.97 27.32 10.41
N ARG A 72 24.73 27.72 10.68
CA ARG A 72 24.12 29.01 10.28
C ARG A 72 23.98 29.23 8.75
N LYS A 73 24.09 28.19 7.93
CA LYS A 73 23.80 28.25 6.49
C LYS A 73 22.59 27.37 6.15
N ARG A 74 21.95 27.64 5.01
CA ARG A 74 20.88 26.77 4.49
C ARG A 74 21.50 25.42 4.09
N PRO A 75 20.79 24.30 4.29
CA PRO A 75 21.23 23.01 3.75
C PRO A 75 21.41 23.11 2.23
N VAL A 76 22.48 22.53 1.72
CA VAL A 76 22.79 22.54 0.29
C VAL A 76 22.73 21.12 -0.24
N VAL A 77 22.15 20.92 -1.41
CA VAL A 77 22.17 19.61 -2.07
C VAL A 77 23.62 19.21 -2.31
N ALA A 78 24.02 18.07 -1.75
CA ALA A 78 25.41 17.64 -1.75
C ALA A 78 25.91 17.54 -3.20
N ALA A 79 27.07 18.13 -3.49
CA ALA A 79 27.77 17.86 -4.73
C ALA A 79 28.22 16.41 -4.64
N ARG A 80 27.59 15.51 -5.41
CA ARG A 80 28.10 14.13 -5.51
C ARG A 80 29.52 14.20 -6.08
N THR A 81 30.54 14.29 -5.22
CA THR A 81 31.92 13.98 -5.58
C THR A 81 31.95 12.53 -5.98
N SER A 82 31.81 12.23 -7.28
CA SER A 82 32.28 11.02 -7.98
C SER A 82 32.19 9.66 -7.27
N ALA A 83 31.32 9.51 -6.26
CA ALA A 83 30.95 8.25 -5.62
C ALA A 83 29.89 7.52 -6.46
N GLY A 84 29.42 8.14 -7.54
CA GLY A 84 28.62 7.49 -8.58
C GLY A 84 29.33 6.26 -9.12
N HIS A 85 30.63 6.33 -9.45
CA HIS A 85 31.33 5.17 -9.99
C HIS A 85 31.46 4.03 -8.96
N THR A 86 31.73 4.31 -7.68
CA THR A 86 31.92 3.26 -6.67
C THR A 86 30.63 2.69 -6.11
N ALA A 87 29.60 3.54 -5.88
CA ALA A 87 28.29 3.09 -5.41
C ALA A 87 27.50 2.42 -6.53
N THR A 88 27.56 2.94 -7.77
CA THR A 88 26.98 2.27 -8.95
C THR A 88 27.75 0.98 -9.26
N ALA A 89 29.09 0.95 -9.22
CA ALA A 89 29.83 -0.31 -9.38
C ALA A 89 29.48 -1.33 -8.28
N LYS A 90 29.32 -0.90 -7.02
CA LYS A 90 28.87 -1.79 -5.94
C LYS A 90 27.41 -2.23 -6.10
N ALA A 91 26.53 -1.39 -6.63
CA ALA A 91 25.14 -1.76 -6.96
C ALA A 91 25.11 -2.77 -8.09
N LEU A 92 25.88 -2.55 -9.17
CA LEU A 92 26.05 -3.47 -10.29
C LEU A 92 26.64 -4.82 -9.86
N GLN A 93 27.63 -4.82 -8.95
CA GLN A 93 28.18 -6.05 -8.35
C GLN A 93 27.17 -6.83 -7.48
N ARG A 94 26.08 -6.18 -7.06
CA ARG A 94 25.03 -6.77 -6.21
C ARG A 94 23.78 -7.14 -7.01
N ILE A 95 23.78 -6.97 -8.33
CA ILE A 95 22.69 -7.39 -9.18
C ILE A 95 22.63 -8.91 -9.11
N ASP A 96 21.56 -9.39 -8.49
CA ASP A 96 21.15 -10.78 -8.49
C ASP A 96 19.99 -10.92 -9.48
N THR A 97 20.17 -11.75 -10.51
CA THR A 97 19.20 -11.92 -11.58
C THR A 97 17.89 -12.53 -11.08
N GLU A 98 17.93 -13.41 -10.07
CA GLU A 98 16.72 -14.01 -9.50
C GLU A 98 15.91 -12.95 -8.73
N ILE A 99 16.57 -12.17 -7.88
CA ILE A 99 15.93 -11.07 -7.13
C ILE A 99 15.37 -10.02 -8.10
N THR A 100 16.14 -9.66 -9.11
CA THR A 100 15.73 -8.67 -10.12
C THR A 100 14.49 -9.15 -10.88
N ASN A 101 14.51 -10.41 -11.35
CA ASN A 101 13.39 -11.01 -12.05
C ASN A 101 12.13 -11.11 -11.17
N ASP A 102 12.28 -11.47 -9.90
CA ASP A 102 11.19 -11.52 -8.92
C ASP A 102 10.47 -10.16 -8.77
N VAL A 103 11.23 -9.08 -8.63
CA VAL A 103 10.69 -7.72 -8.52
C VAL A 103 10.05 -7.25 -9.83
N LEU A 104 10.61 -7.61 -10.99
CA LEU A 104 10.05 -7.28 -12.30
C LEU A 104 8.72 -8.01 -12.55
N LYS A 105 8.64 -9.31 -12.25
CA LYS A 105 7.39 -10.08 -12.31
C LYS A 105 6.33 -9.48 -11.40
N THR A 106 6.73 -9.07 -10.19
CA THR A 106 5.86 -8.32 -9.27
C THR A 106 5.36 -7.02 -9.91
N GLY A 107 6.23 -6.27 -10.59
CA GLY A 107 5.88 -5.08 -11.35
C GLY A 107 4.82 -5.33 -12.42
N VAL A 108 4.90 -6.44 -13.16
CA VAL A 108 3.88 -6.82 -14.15
C VAL A 108 2.53 -7.08 -13.48
N LEU A 109 2.52 -7.93 -12.44
CA LEU A 109 1.30 -8.34 -11.75
C LEU A 109 0.63 -7.21 -10.96
N LEU A 110 1.41 -6.22 -10.50
CA LEU A 110 0.91 -5.06 -9.77
C LEU A 110 0.56 -3.89 -10.71
N CYS A 111 1.52 -3.43 -11.52
CA CYS A 111 1.39 -2.17 -12.23
C CYS A 111 0.38 -2.26 -13.37
N TYR A 112 0.31 -3.39 -14.09
CA TYR A 112 -0.59 -3.52 -15.23
C TYR A 112 -2.07 -3.28 -14.88
N PRO A 113 -2.68 -4.03 -13.94
CA PRO A 113 -4.08 -3.80 -13.58
C PRO A 113 -4.32 -2.43 -12.94
N VAL A 114 -3.35 -1.92 -12.18
CA VAL A 114 -3.39 -0.58 -11.57
C VAL A 114 -3.40 0.54 -12.62
N ILE A 115 -2.55 0.43 -13.65
CA ILE A 115 -2.50 1.39 -14.75
C ILE A 115 -3.80 1.30 -15.57
N LYS A 116 -4.26 0.08 -15.87
CA LYS A 116 -5.52 -0.16 -16.61
C LYS A 116 -6.71 0.49 -15.90
N ASN A 117 -6.84 0.30 -14.58
CA ASN A 117 -7.87 0.95 -13.79
C ASN A 117 -7.68 2.48 -13.72
N GLY A 118 -6.44 2.95 -13.58
CA GLY A 118 -6.11 4.37 -13.63
C GLY A 118 -6.57 5.07 -14.92
N ILE A 119 -6.42 4.38 -16.06
CA ILE A 119 -6.90 4.85 -17.37
C ILE A 119 -8.44 4.90 -17.38
N SER A 120 -9.12 3.85 -16.89
CA SER A 120 -10.60 3.80 -16.88
C SER A 120 -11.23 4.90 -16.00
N LEU A 121 -10.50 5.35 -14.97
CA LEU A 121 -10.89 6.46 -14.10
C LEU A 121 -10.63 7.86 -14.68
N CYS A 122 -9.93 7.97 -15.81
CA CYS A 122 -9.62 9.27 -16.42
C CYS A 122 -10.84 9.86 -17.14
N LYS A 123 -11.17 11.12 -16.82
CA LYS A 123 -12.02 11.95 -17.67
C LYS A 123 -11.19 12.55 -18.79
N LYS A 124 -11.86 12.99 -19.87
CA LYS A 124 -11.19 13.63 -21.02
C LYS A 124 -10.28 14.81 -20.62
N LYS A 125 -10.67 15.59 -19.60
CA LYS A 125 -9.87 16.70 -19.06
C LYS A 125 -8.61 16.23 -18.31
N ASP A 126 -8.66 15.07 -17.69
CA ASP A 126 -7.53 14.56 -16.90
C ASP A 126 -6.38 14.15 -17.84
N LEU A 127 -6.71 13.71 -19.06
CA LEU A 127 -5.78 13.35 -20.13
C LEU A 127 -4.91 14.53 -20.63
N GLU A 128 -5.25 15.78 -20.29
CA GLU A 128 -4.40 16.94 -20.57
C GLU A 128 -3.03 16.85 -19.89
N ILE A 129 -2.95 16.24 -18.70
CA ILE A 129 -1.70 16.10 -17.95
C ILE A 129 -0.73 15.13 -18.67
N PRO A 130 -1.09 13.86 -18.94
CA PRO A 130 -0.21 12.95 -19.68
C PRO A 130 0.08 13.44 -21.09
N ARG A 131 -0.85 14.15 -21.76
CA ARG A 131 -0.54 14.79 -23.06
C ARG A 131 0.57 15.82 -22.95
N LYS A 132 0.50 16.73 -21.97
CA LYS A 132 1.57 17.72 -21.73
C LYS A 132 2.89 17.06 -21.38
N ILE A 133 2.87 15.98 -20.59
CA ILE A 133 4.10 15.21 -20.29
C ILE A 133 4.70 14.69 -21.60
N LEU A 134 3.87 14.11 -22.48
CA LEU A 134 4.28 13.58 -23.77
C LEU A 134 4.84 14.67 -24.70
N GLU A 135 4.18 15.82 -24.81
CA GLU A 135 4.62 16.96 -25.63
C GLU A 135 5.99 17.53 -25.22
N ASN A 136 6.35 17.38 -23.94
CA ASN A 136 7.65 17.82 -23.41
C ASN A 136 8.75 16.75 -23.50
N MET A 137 8.47 15.56 -24.05
CA MET A 137 9.49 14.53 -24.24
C MET A 137 10.38 14.88 -25.43
N ASP A 138 11.68 14.99 -25.15
CA ASP A 138 12.72 15.21 -26.16
C ASP A 138 13.55 13.93 -26.36
N ILE A 139 13.49 13.36 -27.56
CA ILE A 139 14.22 12.12 -27.91
C ILE A 139 15.73 12.31 -27.92
N ASP A 140 16.24 13.54 -28.04
CA ASP A 140 17.68 13.82 -28.03
C ASP A 140 18.22 13.96 -26.59
N ASN A 141 17.33 14.22 -25.63
CA ASN A 141 17.65 14.26 -24.21
C ASN A 141 17.24 12.96 -23.49
N ALA A 142 18.09 11.93 -23.59
CA ALA A 142 17.86 10.60 -23.01
C ALA A 142 17.40 10.63 -21.53
N SER A 143 18.10 11.39 -20.67
CA SER A 143 17.78 11.38 -19.24
C SER A 143 16.42 11.99 -18.94
N GLU A 144 16.06 13.10 -19.58
CA GLU A 144 14.75 13.73 -19.34
C GLU A 144 13.64 12.92 -20.02
N PHE A 145 13.90 12.33 -21.20
CA PHE A 145 12.97 11.45 -21.90
C PHE A 145 12.48 10.30 -21.01
N TRP A 146 13.40 9.53 -20.43
CA TRP A 146 13.04 8.40 -19.57
C TRP A 146 12.36 8.83 -18.27
N LYS A 147 12.74 9.98 -17.73
CA LYS A 147 12.08 10.56 -16.56
C LYS A 147 10.63 10.94 -16.88
N LEU A 148 10.37 11.58 -18.02
CA LEU A 148 9.03 11.94 -18.45
C LEU A 148 8.20 10.71 -18.85
N SER A 149 8.78 9.70 -19.50
CA SER A 149 8.13 8.41 -19.78
C SER A 149 7.60 7.75 -18.50
N LYS A 150 8.41 7.70 -17.45
CA LYS A 150 7.97 7.14 -16.16
C LYS A 150 6.90 8.00 -15.50
N ARG A 151 6.99 9.33 -15.59
CA ARG A 151 5.93 10.24 -15.11
C ARG A 151 4.62 10.05 -15.87
N PHE A 152 4.68 9.80 -17.17
CA PHE A 152 3.52 9.51 -18.01
C PHE A 152 2.78 8.26 -17.52
N ILE A 153 3.49 7.15 -17.31
CA ILE A 153 2.88 5.91 -16.78
C ILE A 153 2.40 6.10 -15.33
N ARG A 154 3.23 6.75 -14.51
CA ARG A 154 2.93 7.03 -13.10
C ARG A 154 1.66 7.86 -12.93
N PHE A 155 1.32 8.75 -13.86
CA PHE A 155 0.06 9.49 -13.81
C PHE A 155 -1.14 8.55 -13.66
N PHE A 156 -1.21 7.48 -14.47
CA PHE A 156 -2.31 6.52 -14.39
C PHE A 156 -2.30 5.73 -13.08
N VAL A 157 -1.13 5.39 -12.53
CA VAL A 157 -1.06 4.81 -11.17
C VAL A 157 -1.69 5.75 -10.15
N LEU A 158 -1.36 7.05 -10.19
CA LEU A 158 -1.88 8.06 -9.27
C LEU A 158 -3.38 8.34 -9.43
N ARG A 159 -3.96 8.04 -10.61
CA ARG A 159 -5.41 8.19 -10.86
C ARG A 159 -6.29 7.24 -10.06
N ASN A 160 -5.72 6.20 -9.48
CA ASN A 160 -6.42 5.35 -8.52
C ASN A 160 -6.67 6.08 -7.18
N GLU A 161 -6.03 7.22 -6.91
CA GLU A 161 -6.24 8.04 -5.70
C GLU A 161 -6.02 7.27 -4.38
N ASN A 162 -5.20 6.23 -4.46
CA ASN A 162 -4.95 5.26 -3.40
C ASN A 162 -3.46 5.30 -3.03
N ALA A 163 -3.16 5.78 -1.83
CA ALA A 163 -1.82 5.93 -1.31
C ALA A 163 -1.12 4.59 -1.08
N LEU A 164 -1.85 3.52 -0.79
CA LEU A 164 -1.28 2.18 -0.63
C LEU A 164 -0.82 1.61 -1.98
N ILE A 165 -1.62 1.76 -3.03
CA ILE A 165 -1.22 1.43 -4.41
C ILE A 165 0.06 2.18 -4.77
N LEU A 166 0.09 3.49 -4.50
CA LEU A 166 1.26 4.31 -4.76
C LEU A 166 2.49 3.82 -4.01
N GLN A 167 2.33 3.52 -2.72
CA GLN A 167 3.41 3.02 -1.87
C GLN A 167 3.92 1.64 -2.34
N ALA A 168 3.03 0.75 -2.79
CA ALA A 168 3.39 -0.55 -3.32
C ALA A 168 4.19 -0.42 -4.63
N VAL A 169 3.70 0.39 -5.57
CA VAL A 169 4.37 0.62 -6.87
C VAL A 169 5.73 1.31 -6.68
N ASP A 170 5.80 2.36 -5.83
CA ASP A 170 7.06 3.04 -5.53
C ASP A 170 8.04 2.14 -4.77
N GLY A 171 7.51 1.27 -3.91
CA GLY A 171 8.28 0.33 -3.12
C GLY A 171 9.12 -0.62 -3.98
N LEU A 172 8.68 -0.93 -5.20
CA LEU A 172 9.42 -1.78 -6.14
C LEU A 172 10.70 -1.12 -6.66
N GLY A 173 10.82 0.21 -6.61
CA GLY A 173 12.01 0.94 -7.10
C GLY A 173 12.18 0.93 -8.62
N LEU A 174 11.20 0.42 -9.39
CA LEU A 174 11.26 0.32 -10.86
C LEU A 174 11.34 1.70 -11.53
N SER A 175 10.75 2.73 -10.90
CA SER A 175 10.84 4.12 -11.38
C SER A 175 12.26 4.68 -11.34
N ASP A 176 13.17 4.08 -10.57
CA ASP A 176 14.55 4.57 -10.44
C ASP A 176 15.51 3.93 -11.44
N LEU A 177 15.08 2.88 -12.17
CA LEU A 177 15.92 2.13 -13.10
C LEU A 177 16.39 2.99 -14.28
N ARG A 178 17.69 3.10 -14.51
CA ARG A 178 18.22 3.77 -15.70
C ARG A 178 18.85 2.74 -16.63
N PRO A 179 18.36 2.60 -17.88
CA PRO A 179 18.94 1.64 -18.82
C PRO A 179 20.38 2.02 -19.15
N LEU A 180 21.29 1.04 -19.22
CA LEU A 180 22.66 1.24 -19.72
C LEU A 180 22.75 1.07 -21.24
N HIS A 181 21.78 0.41 -21.86
CA HIS A 181 21.70 0.21 -23.30
C HIS A 181 20.54 1.03 -23.87
N ASP A 182 20.80 2.32 -24.10
CA ASP A 182 19.84 3.27 -24.68
C ASP A 182 20.36 3.86 -26.00
N ASP A 183 19.49 3.94 -27.00
CA ASP A 183 19.78 4.60 -28.27
C ASP A 183 18.61 5.46 -28.76
N GLY A 184 18.92 6.42 -29.64
CA GLY A 184 17.91 7.36 -30.17
C GLY A 184 16.81 6.69 -31.01
N LYS A 185 17.08 5.53 -31.63
CA LYS A 185 16.07 4.79 -32.42
C LYS A 185 15.04 4.15 -31.50
N ILE A 186 15.49 3.57 -30.38
CA ILE A 186 14.62 3.00 -29.35
C ILE A 186 13.70 4.10 -28.80
N ARG A 187 14.26 5.25 -28.41
CA ARG A 187 13.47 6.39 -27.91
C ARG A 187 12.48 6.90 -28.95
N ALA A 188 12.86 7.02 -30.21
CA ALA A 188 11.97 7.45 -31.29
C ALA A 188 10.80 6.48 -31.54
N ARG A 189 11.06 5.16 -31.51
CA ARG A 189 10.00 4.14 -31.63
C ARG A 189 9.05 4.19 -30.45
N TYR A 190 9.58 4.17 -29.23
CA TYR A 190 8.77 4.23 -28.01
C TYR A 190 7.94 5.53 -27.93
N TYR A 191 8.51 6.69 -28.31
CA TYR A 191 7.78 7.94 -28.40
C TYR A 191 6.64 7.90 -29.41
N THR A 192 6.82 7.20 -30.54
CA THR A 192 5.77 6.99 -31.54
C THR A 192 4.64 6.12 -30.99
N GLN A 193 4.97 5.04 -30.28
CA GLN A 193 4.00 4.18 -29.60
C GLN A 193 3.22 4.95 -28.53
N LEU A 194 3.89 5.80 -27.73
CA LEU A 194 3.22 6.66 -26.76
C LEU A 194 2.25 7.67 -27.39
N LYS A 195 2.59 8.24 -28.56
CA LYS A 195 1.67 9.12 -29.29
C LYS A 195 0.45 8.38 -29.81
N GLU A 196 0.63 7.18 -30.34
CA GLU A 196 -0.49 6.32 -30.76
C GLU A 196 -1.36 5.94 -29.57
N PHE A 197 -0.75 5.53 -28.46
CA PHE A 197 -1.43 5.23 -27.20
C PHE A 197 -2.26 6.42 -26.71
N MET A 198 -1.66 7.61 -26.65
CA MET A 198 -2.36 8.83 -26.23
C MET A 198 -3.57 9.11 -27.13
N LYS A 199 -3.39 9.02 -28.46
CA LYS A 199 -4.47 9.21 -29.44
C LYS A 199 -5.61 8.22 -29.23
N THR A 200 -5.30 6.96 -28.96
CA THR A 200 -6.29 5.92 -28.67
C THR A 200 -7.07 6.26 -27.40
N LEU A 201 -6.39 6.68 -26.31
CA LEU A 201 -7.05 7.09 -25.07
C LEU A 201 -7.99 8.29 -25.28
N GLU A 202 -7.56 9.31 -26.02
CA GLU A 202 -8.36 10.50 -26.30
C GLU A 202 -9.62 10.23 -27.13
N ALA A 203 -9.54 9.22 -28.00
CA ALA A 203 -10.65 8.75 -28.82
C ALA A 203 -11.60 7.81 -28.04
N GLY A 204 -11.26 7.42 -26.81
CA GLY A 204 -12.00 6.42 -26.04
C GLY A 204 -11.86 4.99 -26.60
N GLY A 205 -10.79 4.73 -27.34
CA GLY A 205 -10.47 3.41 -27.86
C GLY A 205 -9.85 2.49 -26.80
N ASP A 206 -9.67 1.21 -27.15
CA ASP A 206 -9.07 0.21 -26.28
C ASP A 206 -7.55 0.43 -26.11
N PRO A 207 -7.04 0.71 -24.91
CA PRO A 207 -5.62 0.90 -24.66
C PRO A 207 -4.77 -0.33 -25.05
N GLU A 208 -5.33 -1.54 -24.97
CA GLU A 208 -4.61 -2.80 -25.27
C GLU A 208 -4.41 -3.03 -26.78
N SER A 209 -5.08 -2.24 -27.63
CA SER A 209 -4.90 -2.29 -29.08
C SER A 209 -3.54 -1.74 -29.54
N VAL A 210 -2.88 -0.92 -28.72
CA VAL A 210 -1.58 -0.32 -29.04
C VAL A 210 -0.46 -1.22 -28.54
N ARG A 211 0.41 -1.66 -29.45
CA ARG A 211 1.54 -2.55 -29.12
C ARG A 211 2.78 -1.74 -28.81
N PHE A 212 3.39 -2.04 -27.67
CA PHE A 212 4.71 -1.55 -27.29
C PHE A 212 5.79 -2.60 -27.58
N ASP A 213 6.97 -2.12 -27.98
CA ASP A 213 8.14 -2.99 -28.16
C ASP A 213 8.56 -3.56 -26.80
N ASP A 214 9.16 -4.75 -26.79
CA ASP A 214 9.82 -5.25 -25.60
C ASP A 214 11.09 -4.41 -25.33
N MET A 215 11.10 -3.74 -24.18
CA MET A 215 12.19 -2.87 -23.75
C MET A 215 13.17 -3.58 -22.79
N SER A 216 12.94 -4.87 -22.48
CA SER A 216 13.76 -5.67 -21.56
C SER A 216 15.26 -5.64 -21.92
N GLY A 217 15.58 -5.70 -23.21
CA GLY A 217 16.95 -5.66 -23.71
C GLY A 217 17.72 -4.39 -23.33
N MET A 218 17.05 -3.24 -23.18
CA MET A 218 17.72 -1.99 -22.75
C MET A 218 18.30 -2.08 -21.33
N TYR A 219 17.71 -2.95 -20.53
CA TYR A 219 18.05 -3.18 -19.13
C TYR A 219 18.87 -4.46 -18.97
N GLY A 220 19.33 -5.10 -20.07
CA GLY A 220 20.03 -6.38 -20.02
C GLY A 220 19.18 -7.52 -19.45
N LEU A 221 17.86 -7.43 -19.64
CA LEU A 221 16.87 -8.40 -19.13
C LEU A 221 16.36 -9.36 -20.21
N ALA A 222 16.93 -9.30 -21.42
CA ALA A 222 16.65 -10.27 -22.47
C ALA A 222 17.32 -11.62 -22.16
N ASP A 223 16.79 -12.71 -22.73
CA ASP A 223 17.28 -14.07 -22.48
C ASP A 223 18.79 -14.20 -22.76
N GLY A 224 19.56 -14.53 -21.71
CA GLY A 224 21.01 -14.74 -21.77
C GLY A 224 21.87 -13.50 -21.44
N ASP A 225 21.26 -12.33 -21.26
CA ASP A 225 21.98 -11.11 -20.87
C ASP A 225 22.10 -10.95 -19.35
N SER A 226 23.10 -10.19 -18.92
CA SER A 226 23.24 -9.77 -17.52
C SER A 226 22.53 -8.43 -17.32
N PRO A 227 21.78 -8.23 -16.21
CA PRO A 227 21.07 -6.98 -16.03
C PRO A 227 22.00 -5.77 -16.05
N ALA A 228 21.65 -4.79 -16.88
CA ALA A 228 22.46 -3.65 -17.27
C ALA A 228 21.67 -2.35 -17.02
N PHE A 229 21.61 -1.95 -15.76
CA PHE A 229 20.94 -0.72 -15.34
C PHE A 229 21.59 -0.08 -14.11
N GLU A 230 21.42 1.23 -13.97
CA GLU A 230 21.75 1.93 -12.73
C GLU A 230 20.53 2.00 -11.81
N VAL A 231 20.75 1.78 -10.52
CA VAL A 231 19.71 1.89 -9.49
C VAL A 231 20.31 2.25 -8.13
N ALA A 232 19.51 2.83 -7.24
CA ALA A 232 19.93 3.14 -5.88
C ALA A 232 20.30 1.87 -5.09
N ALA A 233 21.34 1.96 -4.26
CA ALA A 233 21.86 0.81 -3.49
C ALA A 233 20.88 0.24 -2.46
N ASP A 234 19.85 1.01 -2.08
CA ASP A 234 18.75 0.59 -1.20
C ASP A 234 17.45 0.29 -1.95
N SER A 235 17.51 0.10 -3.27
CA SER A 235 16.36 -0.28 -4.10
C SER A 235 15.92 -1.72 -3.85
N ALA A 236 14.61 -1.95 -3.91
CA ALA A 236 14.05 -3.29 -3.84
C ALA A 236 14.50 -4.16 -5.02
N VAL A 237 14.84 -3.58 -6.17
CA VAL A 237 15.39 -4.33 -7.32
C VAL A 237 16.70 -5.07 -6.95
N LEU A 238 17.49 -4.52 -6.03
CA LEU A 238 18.74 -5.15 -5.56
C LEU A 238 18.55 -5.98 -4.29
N LEU A 239 17.64 -5.57 -3.42
CA LEU A 239 17.50 -6.11 -2.05
C LEU A 239 16.26 -7.00 -1.87
N GLY A 240 15.44 -7.10 -2.90
CA GLY A 240 14.24 -7.92 -2.98
C GLY A 240 13.20 -7.63 -1.90
N ARG A 241 12.52 -8.71 -1.52
CA ARG A 241 11.46 -8.76 -0.51
C ARG A 241 11.75 -8.00 0.77
N LYS A 242 12.92 -8.19 1.39
CA LYS A 242 13.25 -7.56 2.70
C LYS A 242 13.18 -6.04 2.63
N GLN A 243 13.66 -5.48 1.54
CA GLN A 243 13.61 -4.03 1.33
C GLN A 243 12.19 -3.54 1.08
N LEU A 244 11.42 -4.30 0.29
CA LEU A 244 10.03 -3.98 0.02
C LEU A 244 9.19 -4.02 1.30
N GLU A 245 9.32 -5.05 2.13
CA GLU A 245 8.67 -5.14 3.45
C GLU A 245 8.98 -3.91 4.31
N ARG A 246 10.24 -3.46 4.33
CA ARG A 246 10.65 -2.25 5.06
C ARG A 246 10.00 -0.99 4.50
N LEU A 247 9.87 -0.86 3.18
CA LEU A 247 9.24 0.30 2.54
C LEU A 247 7.72 0.31 2.71
N LEU A 248 7.11 -0.88 2.82
CA LEU A 248 5.69 -1.12 3.05
C LEU A 248 5.27 -0.98 4.52
N GLN A 249 6.20 -1.15 5.46
CA GLN A 249 6.01 -0.80 6.87
C GLN A 249 5.79 0.72 7.02
N GLY A 250 4.54 1.16 6.85
CA GLY A 250 4.11 2.49 7.28
C GLY A 250 4.21 2.62 8.81
N ALA A 251 4.26 3.84 9.34
CA ALA A 251 4.35 4.06 10.80
C ALA A 251 3.11 3.49 11.51
N ASP A 252 3.24 2.27 12.01
CA ASP A 252 2.14 1.36 12.34
C ASP A 252 1.63 1.53 13.79
N VAL A 253 1.72 2.74 14.36
CA VAL A 253 1.35 2.95 15.77
C VAL A 253 0.24 3.97 15.89
N ARG A 254 -1.00 3.48 16.00
CA ARG A 254 -2.14 4.29 16.43
C ARG A 254 -2.90 3.57 17.54
N TYR A 255 -3.24 4.31 18.59
CA TYR A 255 -4.06 3.82 19.70
C TYR A 255 -5.43 3.32 19.23
N SER A 256 -5.89 3.77 18.06
CA SER A 256 -7.08 3.28 17.39
C SER A 256 -7.04 1.81 17.01
N ALA A 257 -5.87 1.24 16.71
CA ALA A 257 -5.76 -0.19 16.44
C ALA A 257 -6.14 -1.03 17.67
N VAL A 258 -5.70 -0.59 18.84
CA VAL A 258 -5.91 -1.29 20.12
C VAL A 258 -7.39 -1.27 20.51
N TYR A 259 -8.02 -0.09 20.56
CA TYR A 259 -9.41 -0.03 20.98
C TYR A 259 -10.36 -0.66 19.94
N MET A 260 -10.08 -0.53 18.64
CA MET A 260 -10.89 -1.15 17.57
C MET A 260 -10.85 -2.67 17.65
N ASP A 261 -9.67 -3.25 17.87
CA ASP A 261 -9.55 -4.70 18.01
C ASP A 261 -10.29 -5.20 19.25
N ILE A 262 -10.18 -4.51 20.39
CA ILE A 262 -10.93 -4.86 21.61
C ILE A 262 -12.44 -4.80 21.36
N ILE A 263 -12.95 -3.75 20.71
CA ILE A 263 -14.38 -3.64 20.33
C ILE A 263 -14.78 -4.79 19.40
N GLY A 264 -13.96 -5.12 18.40
CA GLY A 264 -14.19 -6.24 17.51
C GLY A 264 -14.21 -7.59 18.24
N LEU A 265 -13.33 -7.79 19.23
CA LEU A 265 -13.29 -9.01 20.05
C LEU A 265 -14.51 -9.13 20.98
N ILE A 266 -15.01 -8.02 21.52
CA ILE A 266 -16.27 -8.00 22.29
C ILE A 266 -17.47 -8.26 21.36
N SER A 267 -17.48 -7.67 20.17
CA SER A 267 -18.55 -7.87 19.17
C SER A 267 -18.61 -9.33 18.71
N ALA A 268 -17.45 -9.95 18.46
CA ALA A 268 -17.34 -11.39 18.21
C ALA A 268 -17.60 -12.25 19.48
N GLY A 269 -17.74 -11.61 20.65
CA GLY A 269 -17.84 -12.19 22.00
C GLY A 269 -16.74 -13.17 22.39
N ARG A 270 -15.53 -12.91 21.91
CA ARG A 270 -14.30 -13.43 22.52
C ARG A 270 -14.10 -12.88 23.94
N TYR A 271 -14.59 -11.67 24.20
CA TYR A 271 -14.73 -11.12 25.54
C TYR A 271 -16.19 -10.88 25.89
N LYS A 272 -16.57 -11.26 27.10
CA LYS A 272 -17.90 -11.08 27.68
C LYS A 272 -17.85 -10.03 28.79
N ARG A 273 -19.00 -9.45 29.14
CA ARG A 273 -19.13 -8.56 30.29
C ARG A 273 -18.55 -9.23 31.55
N GLY A 274 -17.70 -8.50 32.26
CA GLY A 274 -16.98 -8.96 33.44
C GLY A 274 -15.62 -9.60 33.16
N ASP A 275 -15.31 -9.96 31.91
CA ASP A 275 -14.00 -10.53 31.56
C ASP A 275 -12.89 -9.51 31.80
N ARG A 276 -11.75 -10.02 32.26
CA ARG A 276 -10.54 -9.22 32.45
C ARG A 276 -9.76 -9.15 31.15
N LEU A 277 -9.53 -7.94 30.64
CA LEU A 277 -8.64 -7.73 29.50
C LEU A 277 -7.16 -7.88 29.92
N PRO A 278 -6.27 -8.21 28.97
CA PRO A 278 -4.84 -8.23 29.23
C PRO A 278 -4.34 -6.91 29.84
N PRO A 279 -3.39 -6.93 30.79
CA PRO A 279 -2.83 -5.72 31.37
C PRO A 279 -2.02 -4.93 30.33
N HIS A 280 -1.76 -3.64 30.60
CA HIS A 280 -1.05 -2.76 29.66
C HIS A 280 0.27 -3.32 29.13
N LYS A 281 1.05 -4.04 29.96
CA LYS A 281 2.31 -4.67 29.53
C LYS A 281 2.08 -5.76 28.48
N GLU A 282 1.01 -6.53 28.63
CA GLU A 282 0.65 -7.58 27.69
C GLU A 282 0.06 -7.00 26.42
N LEU A 283 -0.83 -6.00 26.52
CA LEU A 283 -1.37 -5.28 25.36
C LEU A 283 -0.28 -4.63 24.51
N GLN A 284 0.79 -4.08 25.13
CA GLN A 284 1.94 -3.58 24.37
C GLN A 284 2.59 -4.67 23.51
N ASN A 285 2.75 -5.87 24.06
CA ASN A 285 3.33 -7.00 23.33
C ASN A 285 2.37 -7.50 22.25
N ILE A 286 1.08 -7.61 22.54
CA ILE A 286 0.04 -8.06 21.60
C ILE A 286 -0.01 -7.12 20.38
N TYR A 287 -0.01 -5.81 20.61
CA TYR A 287 -0.21 -4.82 19.55
C TYR A 287 1.09 -4.22 19.01
N GLY A 288 2.24 -4.50 19.62
CA GLY A 288 3.53 -3.91 19.24
C GLY A 288 3.57 -2.37 19.42
N VAL A 289 2.88 -1.86 20.45
CA VAL A 289 2.72 -0.40 20.67
C VAL A 289 3.37 0.05 21.98
N SER A 290 3.55 1.38 22.14
CA SER A 290 4.04 1.95 23.40
C SER A 290 3.00 1.84 24.53
N VAL A 291 3.47 1.88 25.79
CA VAL A 291 2.60 1.97 26.99
C VAL A 291 1.58 3.10 26.84
N ASP A 292 2.02 4.28 26.38
CA ASP A 292 1.18 5.47 26.21
C ASP A 292 0.05 5.23 25.20
N THR A 293 0.33 4.46 24.15
CA THR A 293 -0.65 4.10 23.12
C THR A 293 -1.75 3.22 23.72
N THR A 294 -1.36 2.21 24.51
CA THR A 294 -2.30 1.33 25.20
C THR A 294 -3.11 2.09 26.25
N LEU A 295 -2.47 2.95 27.06
CA LEU A 295 -3.14 3.76 28.07
C LEU A 295 -4.22 4.64 27.44
N LYS A 296 -3.89 5.31 26.33
CA LYS A 296 -4.82 6.15 25.59
C LYS A 296 -5.98 5.35 24.99
N ALA A 297 -5.71 4.17 24.43
CA ALA A 297 -6.75 3.30 23.90
C ALA A 297 -7.74 2.84 24.98
N VAL A 298 -7.23 2.41 26.14
CA VAL A 298 -8.05 1.98 27.28
C VAL A 298 -8.82 3.16 27.87
N GLN A 299 -8.23 4.36 27.91
CA GLN A 299 -8.93 5.56 28.33
C GLN A 299 -10.14 5.86 27.43
N ILE A 300 -9.97 5.80 26.10
CA ILE A 300 -11.07 6.01 25.15
C ILE A 300 -12.17 4.95 25.33
N LEU A 301 -11.80 3.67 25.48
CA LEU A 301 -12.75 2.60 25.77
C LEU A 301 -13.52 2.85 27.07
N GLN A 302 -12.84 3.40 28.09
CA GLN A 302 -13.48 3.73 29.36
C GLN A 302 -14.42 4.95 29.24
N GLU A 303 -14.05 5.96 28.45
CA GLU A 303 -14.91 7.11 28.14
C GLU A 303 -16.18 6.68 27.39
N TRP A 304 -16.10 5.63 26.56
CA TRP A 304 -17.26 5.01 25.91
C TRP A 304 -18.02 4.01 26.80
N GLY A 305 -17.55 3.76 28.02
CA GLY A 305 -18.15 2.79 28.93
C GLY A 305 -17.99 1.33 28.49
N VAL A 306 -17.12 1.04 27.51
CA VAL A 306 -16.84 -0.32 27.02
C VAL A 306 -16.10 -1.13 28.09
N VAL A 307 -15.21 -0.47 28.83
CA VAL A 307 -14.41 -1.07 29.90
C VAL A 307 -14.41 -0.21 31.14
N LYS A 308 -14.13 -0.82 32.29
CA LYS A 308 -13.74 -0.13 33.53
C LYS A 308 -12.33 -0.52 33.94
N THR A 309 -11.56 0.45 34.43
CA THR A 309 -10.29 0.17 35.10
C THR A 309 -10.47 0.20 36.61
N VAL A 310 -10.04 -0.87 37.28
CA VAL A 310 -10.05 -0.96 38.75
C VAL A 310 -8.60 -0.90 39.22
N ARG A 311 -8.28 0.14 40.01
CA ARG A 311 -6.92 0.38 40.50
C ARG A 311 -6.37 -0.88 41.18
N GLY A 312 -5.25 -1.40 40.68
CA GLY A 312 -4.60 -2.62 41.19
C GLY A 312 -5.21 -3.94 40.72
N ASN A 313 -6.44 -3.96 40.19
CA ASN A 313 -7.15 -5.19 39.82
C ASN A 313 -7.24 -5.44 38.31
N GLY A 314 -7.06 -4.41 37.47
CA GLY A 314 -6.97 -4.55 36.01
C GLY A 314 -8.06 -3.82 35.24
N ILE A 315 -8.25 -4.23 33.98
CA ILE A 315 -9.20 -3.67 33.02
C ILE A 315 -10.29 -4.72 32.81
N PHE A 316 -11.57 -4.35 32.97
CA PHE A 316 -12.70 -5.26 32.89
C PHE A 316 -13.72 -4.78 31.86
N VAL A 317 -14.30 -5.70 31.11
CA VAL A 317 -15.31 -5.38 30.09
C VAL A 317 -16.65 -5.06 30.75
N GLU A 318 -17.26 -3.94 30.40
CA GLU A 318 -18.54 -3.48 30.95
C GLU A 318 -19.72 -3.65 29.98
N MET A 319 -19.45 -3.85 28.69
CA MET A 319 -20.48 -4.01 27.67
C MET A 319 -20.59 -5.45 27.20
N ASP A 320 -21.81 -5.88 26.90
CA ASP A 320 -22.08 -7.09 26.12
C ASP A 320 -22.25 -6.75 24.63
N ARG A 321 -22.63 -7.76 23.83
CA ARG A 321 -22.79 -7.62 22.38
C ARG A 321 -23.91 -6.67 21.96
N ILE A 322 -24.97 -6.57 22.75
CA ILE A 322 -26.10 -5.70 22.43
C ILE A 322 -25.70 -4.26 22.73
N ASP A 323 -24.95 -4.06 23.82
CA ASP A 323 -24.44 -2.74 24.20
C ASP A 323 -23.38 -2.23 23.24
N ILE A 324 -22.46 -3.09 22.78
CA ILE A 324 -21.39 -2.67 21.87
C ILE A 324 -21.91 -2.16 20.52
N GLY A 325 -23.00 -2.76 20.02
CA GLY A 325 -23.66 -2.32 18.78
C GLY A 325 -24.31 -0.94 18.89
N LYS A 326 -24.54 -0.44 20.11
CA LYS A 326 -25.09 0.90 20.37
C LYS A 326 -24.00 1.95 20.57
N VAL A 327 -22.74 1.55 20.67
CA VAL A 327 -21.62 2.49 20.85
C VAL A 327 -21.49 3.33 19.59
N HIS A 328 -21.83 4.62 19.70
CA HIS A 328 -21.57 5.56 18.64
C HIS A 328 -20.09 5.92 18.65
N VAL A 329 -19.30 5.24 17.81
CA VAL A 329 -17.89 5.58 17.59
C VAL A 329 -17.82 6.74 16.59
N PRO A 330 -17.30 7.91 16.99
CA PRO A 330 -17.14 9.03 16.06
C PRO A 330 -16.32 8.62 14.82
N PRO A 331 -16.83 8.81 13.59
CA PRO A 331 -16.17 8.33 12.37
C PRO A 331 -14.71 8.77 12.23
N HIS A 332 -14.37 9.99 12.66
CA HIS A 332 -13.01 10.54 12.58
C HIS A 332 -11.97 9.77 13.41
N LEU A 333 -12.39 9.06 14.48
CA LEU A 333 -11.48 8.28 15.31
C LEU A 333 -11.04 6.98 14.62
N ILE A 334 -11.89 6.43 13.75
CA ILE A 334 -11.65 5.16 13.04
C ILE A 334 -11.34 5.37 11.55
N ALA A 335 -11.49 6.60 11.06
CA ALA A 335 -11.35 6.99 9.66
C ALA A 335 -10.08 6.43 9.01
N TYR A 336 -8.95 6.44 9.72
CA TYR A 336 -7.70 5.88 9.19
C TYR A 336 -7.73 4.37 8.99
N HIS A 337 -8.35 3.63 9.92
CA HIS A 337 -8.49 2.17 9.80
C HIS A 337 -9.43 1.82 8.65
N VAL A 338 -10.56 2.53 8.57
CA VAL A 338 -11.50 2.39 7.46
C VAL A 338 -10.80 2.72 6.13
N ARG A 339 -10.05 3.84 6.06
CA ARG A 339 -9.32 4.21 4.84
C ARG A 339 -8.30 3.16 4.44
N ARG A 340 -7.50 2.67 5.39
CA ARG A 340 -6.52 1.60 5.13
C ARG A 340 -7.17 0.31 4.66
N TYR A 341 -8.33 -0.04 5.23
CA TYR A 341 -9.10 -1.21 4.82
C TYR A 341 -9.64 -1.05 3.40
N LEU A 342 -10.24 0.10 3.08
CA LEU A 342 -10.73 0.41 1.73
C LEU A 342 -9.60 0.43 0.69
N ASP A 343 -8.48 1.10 0.99
CA ASP A 343 -7.30 1.15 0.12
C ASP A 343 -6.74 -0.27 -0.14
N THR A 344 -6.82 -1.16 0.87
CA THR A 344 -6.41 -2.57 0.76
C THR A 344 -7.37 -3.37 -0.12
N LEU A 345 -8.68 -3.21 0.06
CA LEU A 345 -9.69 -3.92 -0.71
C LEU A 345 -9.64 -3.53 -2.19
N GLU A 346 -9.42 -2.26 -2.49
CA GLU A 346 -9.24 -1.81 -3.87
C GLU A 346 -8.01 -2.46 -4.53
N LEU A 347 -6.86 -2.44 -3.86
CA LEU A 347 -5.65 -3.08 -4.38
C LEU A 347 -5.83 -4.61 -4.53
N LEU A 348 -6.54 -5.27 -3.61
CA LEU A 348 -6.91 -6.67 -3.76
C LEU A 348 -7.82 -6.89 -4.99
N ALA A 349 -8.87 -6.10 -5.15
CA ALA A 349 -9.79 -6.20 -6.29
C ALA A 349 -9.08 -6.07 -7.64
N LEU A 350 -8.02 -5.23 -7.71
CA LEU A 350 -7.23 -5.04 -8.92
C LEU A 350 -6.21 -6.16 -9.17
N THR A 351 -5.68 -6.82 -8.13
CA THR A 351 -4.52 -7.71 -8.29
C THR A 351 -4.75 -9.17 -7.91
N ALA A 352 -5.93 -9.50 -7.37
CA ALA A 352 -6.24 -10.84 -6.87
C ALA A 352 -6.14 -11.93 -7.95
N GLU A 353 -6.44 -11.60 -9.21
CA GLU A 353 -6.28 -12.53 -10.32
C GLU A 353 -4.83 -12.98 -10.48
N GLY A 354 -3.89 -12.04 -10.52
CA GLY A 354 -2.47 -12.35 -10.64
C GLY A 354 -1.95 -13.17 -9.46
N ALA A 355 -2.36 -12.82 -8.24
CA ALA A 355 -1.95 -13.55 -7.04
C ALA A 355 -2.51 -14.98 -6.99
N ALA A 356 -3.79 -15.15 -7.33
CA ALA A 356 -4.42 -16.45 -7.41
C ALA A 356 -3.80 -17.30 -8.52
N ALA A 357 -3.43 -16.71 -9.67
CA ALA A 357 -2.74 -17.42 -10.74
C ALA A 357 -1.36 -17.92 -10.30
N CYS A 358 -0.59 -17.11 -9.57
CA CYS A 358 0.69 -17.54 -8.99
C CYS A 358 0.52 -18.68 -7.98
N ALA A 359 -0.54 -18.65 -7.18
CA ALA A 359 -0.78 -19.62 -6.12
C ALA A 359 -1.36 -20.96 -6.63
N ALA A 360 -2.14 -20.95 -7.72
CA ALA A 360 -2.93 -22.10 -8.17
C ALA A 360 -2.11 -23.36 -8.44
N GLY A 361 -0.85 -23.20 -8.88
CA GLY A 361 0.05 -24.32 -9.20
C GLY A 361 0.47 -25.13 -7.98
N SER A 362 0.61 -24.45 -6.83
CA SER A 362 1.37 -24.91 -5.66
C SER A 362 0.49 -25.31 -4.49
N ILE A 363 -0.80 -24.94 -4.52
CA ILE A 363 -1.80 -25.38 -3.55
C ILE A 363 -2.12 -26.87 -3.79
N THR A 364 -1.94 -27.69 -2.76
CA THR A 364 -2.19 -29.13 -2.84
C THR A 364 -3.65 -29.50 -2.55
N ARG A 365 -4.09 -30.69 -3.01
CA ARG A 365 -5.43 -31.21 -2.69
C ARG A 365 -5.65 -31.41 -1.19
N SER A 366 -4.63 -31.86 -0.46
CA SER A 366 -4.70 -32.01 1.00
C SER A 366 -4.88 -30.68 1.71
N GLU A 367 -4.19 -29.62 1.26
CA GLU A 367 -4.37 -28.28 1.83
C GLU A 367 -5.76 -27.72 1.52
N LEU A 368 -6.29 -27.94 0.30
CA LEU A 368 -7.66 -27.54 -0.04
C LEU A 368 -8.69 -28.21 0.87
N GLN A 369 -8.49 -29.50 1.18
CA GLN A 369 -9.37 -30.21 2.10
C GLN A 369 -9.32 -29.61 3.52
N THR A 370 -8.12 -29.34 4.04
CA THR A 370 -7.94 -28.64 5.33
C THR A 370 -8.61 -27.26 5.33
N VAL A 371 -8.49 -26.51 4.24
CA VAL A 371 -9.12 -25.18 4.09
C VAL A 371 -10.63 -25.30 4.07
N LYS A 372 -11.21 -26.29 3.39
CA LYS A 372 -12.67 -26.55 3.39
C LYS A 372 -13.16 -26.86 4.80
N GLU A 373 -12.49 -27.77 5.50
CA GLU A 373 -12.82 -28.13 6.90
C GLU A 373 -12.72 -26.91 7.83
N GLU A 374 -11.71 -26.06 7.66
CA GLU A 374 -11.58 -24.81 8.42
C GLU A 374 -12.74 -23.87 8.13
N ILE A 375 -13.12 -23.69 6.87
CA ILE A 375 -14.22 -22.83 6.46
C ILE A 375 -15.56 -23.33 7.00
N GLU A 376 -15.85 -24.63 6.88
CA GLU A 376 -17.06 -25.25 7.40
C GLU A 376 -17.15 -25.06 8.92
N ARG A 377 -16.04 -25.28 9.63
CA ARG A 377 -15.96 -25.05 11.07
C ARG A 377 -16.24 -23.59 11.41
N LEU A 378 -15.57 -22.64 10.77
CA LEU A 378 -15.77 -21.21 11.02
C LEU A 378 -17.18 -20.74 10.67
N TRP A 379 -17.82 -21.33 9.66
CA TRP A 379 -19.20 -21.04 9.28
C TRP A 379 -20.20 -21.50 10.34
N ASN A 380 -19.94 -22.63 10.99
CA ASN A 380 -20.82 -23.20 12.01
C ASN A 380 -20.52 -22.70 13.42
N GLU A 381 -19.31 -22.19 13.67
CA GLU A 381 -18.98 -21.48 14.90
C GLU A 381 -19.64 -20.09 14.92
N GLU A 382 -20.42 -19.83 15.98
CA GLU A 382 -21.07 -18.55 16.22
C GLU A 382 -19.99 -17.42 16.17
N TYR A 383 -20.27 -16.33 15.46
CA TYR A 383 -19.42 -15.13 15.36
C TYR A 383 -18.09 -15.26 14.61
N LEU A 384 -17.80 -16.39 13.97
CA LEU A 384 -16.61 -16.56 13.12
C LEU A 384 -16.92 -16.73 11.63
N TYR A 385 -18.20 -16.73 11.26
CA TYR A 385 -18.66 -17.06 9.91
C TYR A 385 -18.22 -16.06 8.82
N GLU A 386 -17.93 -14.80 9.15
CA GLU A 386 -17.45 -13.79 8.19
C GLU A 386 -15.95 -13.91 7.86
N ARG A 387 -15.27 -14.95 8.37
CA ARG A 387 -13.83 -15.16 8.14
C ARG A 387 -13.50 -15.93 6.87
N THR A 388 -14.49 -16.49 6.17
CA THR A 388 -14.24 -17.30 4.97
C THR A 388 -13.40 -16.58 3.91
N PRO A 389 -13.65 -15.30 3.56
CA PRO A 389 -12.80 -14.59 2.60
C PRO A 389 -11.35 -14.40 3.09
N ALA A 390 -11.15 -14.23 4.41
CA ALA A 390 -9.82 -14.12 4.98
C ALA A 390 -9.06 -15.44 4.90
N VAL A 391 -9.73 -16.59 5.12
CA VAL A 391 -9.11 -17.91 4.95
C VAL A 391 -8.70 -18.15 3.49
N LEU A 392 -9.56 -17.75 2.53
CA LEU A 392 -9.23 -17.83 1.11
C LEU A 392 -8.01 -16.94 0.77
N LEU A 393 -7.97 -15.71 1.27
CA LEU A 393 -6.81 -14.82 1.09
C LEU A 393 -5.56 -15.39 1.75
N ASP A 394 -5.68 -16.02 2.92
CA ASP A 394 -4.57 -16.64 3.65
C ASP A 394 -3.95 -17.79 2.84
N VAL A 395 -4.76 -18.65 2.21
CA VAL A 395 -4.22 -19.72 1.35
C VAL A 395 -3.61 -19.17 0.07
N ILE A 396 -4.24 -18.23 -0.62
CA ILE A 396 -3.64 -17.61 -1.83
C ILE A 396 -2.29 -17.00 -1.47
N THR A 397 -2.25 -16.16 -0.42
CA THR A 397 -1.04 -15.46 0.01
C THR A 397 0.08 -16.45 0.34
N ARG A 398 -0.21 -17.57 1.02
CA ARG A 398 0.81 -18.56 1.40
C ARG A 398 1.53 -19.19 0.19
N HIS A 399 0.86 -19.27 -0.96
CA HIS A 399 1.38 -19.96 -2.15
C HIS A 399 1.79 -19.01 -3.28
N ILE A 400 1.82 -17.69 -3.07
CA ILE A 400 2.44 -16.77 -4.03
C ILE A 400 3.95 -17.03 -4.05
N GLU A 401 4.45 -17.60 -5.14
CA GLU A 401 5.87 -17.98 -5.31
C GLU A 401 6.79 -16.80 -5.68
N ILE A 402 6.22 -15.63 -5.99
CA ILE A 402 6.95 -14.40 -6.27
C ILE A 402 7.12 -13.63 -4.96
N ASP A 403 8.34 -13.56 -4.46
CA ASP A 403 8.68 -13.12 -3.11
C ASP A 403 8.31 -11.66 -2.83
N ALA A 404 8.61 -10.75 -3.76
CA ALA A 404 8.24 -9.35 -3.65
C ALA A 404 6.72 -9.15 -3.74
N PHE A 405 6.01 -9.93 -4.56
CA PHE A 405 4.56 -9.87 -4.63
C PHE A 405 3.90 -10.45 -3.37
N ASN A 406 4.48 -11.53 -2.83
CA ASN A 406 4.10 -12.10 -1.55
C ASN A 406 4.22 -11.08 -0.41
N ALA A 407 5.27 -10.26 -0.39
CA ALA A 407 5.46 -9.20 0.60
C ALA A 407 4.30 -8.18 0.61
N ILE A 408 3.82 -7.79 -0.59
CA ILE A 408 2.65 -6.92 -0.73
C ILE A 408 1.42 -7.64 -0.18
N TYR A 409 1.20 -8.89 -0.57
CA TYR A 409 0.03 -9.66 -0.15
C TYR A 409 0.00 -9.95 1.35
N MET A 410 1.15 -10.12 2.01
CA MET A 410 1.20 -10.21 3.47
C MET A 410 0.71 -8.92 4.15
N LEU A 411 1.04 -7.75 3.59
CA LEU A 411 0.47 -6.49 4.08
C LEU A 411 -1.04 -6.42 3.83
N LEU A 412 -1.50 -6.82 2.64
CA LEU A 412 -2.93 -6.83 2.32
C LEU A 412 -3.71 -7.79 3.22
N GLN A 413 -3.20 -9.01 3.44
CA GLN A 413 -3.72 -10.00 4.37
C GLN A 413 -3.83 -9.46 5.79
N LYS A 414 -2.79 -8.78 6.30
CA LYS A 414 -2.80 -8.13 7.62
C LYS A 414 -3.89 -7.06 7.67
N ASN A 415 -3.98 -6.21 6.66
CA ASN A 415 -4.94 -5.10 6.60
C ASN A 415 -6.38 -5.57 6.36
N PHE A 416 -6.59 -6.67 5.65
CA PHE A 416 -7.92 -7.24 5.40
C PHE A 416 -8.63 -7.59 6.71
N ARG A 417 -7.85 -8.01 7.72
CA ARG A 417 -8.34 -8.32 9.07
C ARG A 417 -8.81 -7.07 9.84
N ILE A 418 -8.61 -5.85 9.34
CA ILE A 418 -9.17 -4.62 9.93
C ILE A 418 -10.71 -4.64 9.86
N GLY A 419 -11.30 -5.23 8.80
CA GLY A 419 -12.74 -5.26 8.60
C GLY A 419 -13.52 -5.80 9.82
N ARG A 420 -12.98 -6.84 10.48
CA ARG A 420 -13.58 -7.44 11.70
C ARG A 420 -13.61 -6.51 12.91
N SER A 421 -12.91 -5.39 12.86
CA SER A 421 -12.78 -4.44 13.96
C SER A 421 -13.55 -3.16 13.69
N ILE A 422 -14.17 -3.00 12.51
CA ILE A 422 -14.97 -1.83 12.16
C ILE A 422 -16.39 -2.01 12.72
N PRO A 423 -16.83 -1.15 13.66
CA PRO A 423 -18.14 -1.28 14.29
C PRO A 423 -19.28 -1.16 13.26
N GLY A 424 -20.19 -2.13 13.25
CA GLY A 424 -21.32 -2.15 12.31
C GLY A 424 -21.05 -2.85 10.97
N LEU A 425 -19.80 -3.21 10.65
CA LEU A 425 -19.53 -4.12 9.53
C LEU A 425 -19.70 -5.60 9.90
N LEU A 426 -19.51 -5.94 11.18
CA LEU A 426 -19.79 -7.28 11.70
C LEU A 426 -21.29 -7.41 11.99
N ASN A 427 -21.91 -8.43 11.42
CA ASN A 427 -23.25 -8.83 11.84
C ASN A 427 -23.18 -9.95 12.89
N THR A 428 -24.21 -10.03 13.74
CA THR A 428 -24.35 -11.13 14.71
C THR A 428 -25.10 -12.32 14.11
N GLU A 429 -25.78 -12.11 12.98
CA GLU A 429 -26.58 -13.10 12.26
C GLU A 429 -26.13 -13.21 10.81
N LYS A 430 -26.27 -14.41 10.24
CA LYS A 430 -25.99 -14.67 8.83
C LYS A 430 -27.01 -13.95 7.95
N THR A 431 -26.61 -12.83 7.37
CA THR A 431 -27.40 -12.13 6.35
C THR A 431 -27.35 -12.90 5.02
N ALA A 432 -28.28 -12.62 4.12
CA ALA A 432 -28.25 -13.18 2.77
C ALA A 432 -26.93 -12.87 2.04
N VAL A 433 -26.39 -11.66 2.23
CA VAL A 433 -25.09 -11.24 1.68
C VAL A 433 -23.95 -12.10 2.24
N ASN A 434 -23.97 -12.38 3.54
CA ASN A 434 -22.96 -13.21 4.19
C ASN A 434 -22.99 -14.65 3.66
N CYS A 435 -24.18 -15.22 3.46
CA CYS A 435 -24.36 -16.54 2.85
C CYS A 435 -23.82 -16.57 1.41
N GLU A 436 -24.16 -15.57 0.60
CA GLU A 436 -23.73 -15.51 -0.79
C GLU A 436 -22.19 -15.39 -0.91
N ILE A 437 -21.56 -14.54 -0.08
CA ILE A 437 -20.09 -14.43 -0.07
C ILE A 437 -19.44 -15.73 0.38
N HIS A 438 -20.02 -16.42 1.36
CA HIS A 438 -19.51 -17.72 1.81
C HIS A 438 -19.61 -18.78 0.71
N GLU A 439 -20.75 -18.90 0.05
CA GLU A 439 -20.98 -19.82 -1.07
C GLU A 439 -19.98 -19.55 -2.21
N GLN A 440 -19.74 -18.28 -2.56
CA GLN A 440 -18.75 -17.93 -3.58
C GLN A 440 -17.31 -18.29 -3.16
N CYS A 441 -16.96 -18.17 -1.87
CA CYS A 441 -15.65 -18.64 -1.40
C CYS A 441 -15.49 -20.15 -1.56
N ILE A 442 -16.53 -20.91 -1.23
CA ILE A 442 -16.55 -22.38 -1.42
C ILE A 442 -16.40 -22.71 -2.91
N GLU A 443 -17.15 -22.04 -3.78
CA GLU A 443 -17.08 -22.24 -5.23
C GLU A 443 -15.66 -22.00 -5.78
N VAL A 444 -14.96 -20.98 -5.29
CA VAL A 444 -13.56 -20.70 -5.66
C VAL A 444 -12.65 -21.88 -5.28
N ILE A 445 -12.79 -22.42 -4.07
CA ILE A 445 -11.96 -23.54 -3.57
C ILE A 445 -12.31 -24.85 -4.29
N GLU A 446 -13.59 -25.09 -4.58
CA GLU A 446 -14.05 -26.24 -5.35
C GLU A 446 -13.50 -26.23 -6.77
N THR A 447 -13.49 -25.06 -7.42
CA THR A 447 -12.91 -24.89 -8.76
C THR A 447 -11.46 -25.39 -8.81
N LEU A 448 -10.66 -25.08 -7.78
CA LEU A 448 -9.28 -25.59 -7.69
C LEU A 448 -9.22 -27.08 -7.31
N SER A 449 -10.15 -27.56 -6.49
CA SER A 449 -10.25 -28.98 -6.08
C SER A 449 -10.56 -29.91 -7.26
N GLU A 450 -11.41 -29.44 -8.19
CA GLU A 450 -11.77 -30.11 -9.45
C GLU A 450 -10.63 -30.10 -10.47
N GLY A 451 -9.58 -29.31 -10.22
CA GLY A 451 -8.40 -29.19 -11.09
C GLY A 451 -8.52 -28.09 -12.14
N ASP A 452 -9.56 -27.25 -12.10
CA ASP A 452 -9.72 -26.11 -13.02
C ASP A 452 -8.88 -24.91 -12.55
N ARG A 453 -7.56 -25.04 -12.71
CA ARG A 453 -6.57 -24.02 -12.38
C ARG A 453 -6.73 -22.74 -13.21
N GLY A 454 -7.39 -22.82 -14.38
CA GLY A 454 -7.60 -21.67 -15.26
C GLY A 454 -8.71 -20.73 -14.79
N LYS A 455 -9.81 -21.27 -14.23
CA LYS A 455 -10.93 -20.45 -13.74
C LYS A 455 -10.77 -19.96 -12.30
N PHE A 456 -9.93 -20.62 -11.49
CA PHE A 456 -9.70 -20.23 -10.10
C PHE A 456 -9.30 -18.74 -9.94
N PRO A 457 -8.34 -18.20 -10.71
CA PRO A 457 -7.95 -16.79 -10.59
C PRO A 457 -9.07 -15.80 -10.91
N GLU A 458 -9.82 -16.06 -11.98
CA GLU A 458 -10.93 -15.21 -12.41
C GLU A 458 -12.05 -15.18 -11.35
N LYS A 459 -12.40 -16.34 -10.77
CA LYS A 459 -13.40 -16.41 -9.69
C LYS A 459 -12.92 -15.71 -8.41
N ALA A 460 -11.65 -15.89 -8.03
CA ALA A 460 -11.08 -15.20 -6.87
C ALA A 460 -11.11 -13.67 -7.06
N ALA A 461 -10.75 -13.17 -8.24
CA ALA A 461 -10.78 -11.74 -8.56
C ALA A 461 -12.20 -11.17 -8.49
N ARG A 462 -13.19 -11.85 -9.09
CA ARG A 462 -14.61 -11.44 -9.01
C ARG A 462 -15.11 -11.36 -7.58
N LEU A 463 -14.75 -12.33 -6.73
CA LEU A 463 -15.14 -12.34 -5.33
C LEU A 463 -14.57 -11.14 -4.57
N PHE A 464 -13.27 -10.84 -4.71
CA PHE A 464 -12.67 -9.70 -4.00
C PHE A 464 -13.16 -8.35 -4.51
N ASP A 465 -13.44 -8.19 -5.82
CA ASP A 465 -14.12 -7.00 -6.36
C ASP A 465 -15.53 -6.83 -5.78
N LYS A 466 -16.30 -7.93 -5.68
CA LYS A 466 -17.63 -7.90 -5.07
C LYS A 466 -17.57 -7.48 -3.60
N ILE A 467 -16.66 -8.06 -2.82
CA ILE A 467 -16.45 -7.70 -1.40
C ILE A 467 -16.09 -6.21 -1.28
N TYR A 468 -15.19 -5.71 -2.13
CA TYR A 468 -14.82 -4.30 -2.15
C TYR A 468 -16.02 -3.37 -2.33
N ARG A 469 -16.89 -3.65 -3.31
CA ARG A 469 -18.09 -2.85 -3.59
C ARG A 469 -19.08 -2.88 -2.42
N LEU A 470 -19.37 -4.06 -1.87
CA LEU A 470 -20.29 -4.22 -0.74
C LEU A 470 -19.80 -3.47 0.50
N VAL A 471 -18.50 -3.56 0.82
CA VAL A 471 -17.90 -2.84 1.96
C VAL A 471 -17.99 -1.33 1.77
N ILE A 472 -17.76 -0.83 0.54
CA ILE A 472 -17.91 0.60 0.25
C ILE A 472 -19.33 1.07 0.51
N GLU A 473 -20.34 0.34 0.02
CA GLU A 473 -21.75 0.68 0.22
C GLU A 473 -22.11 0.71 1.70
N GLU A 474 -21.66 -0.29 2.45
CA GLU A 474 -21.91 -0.39 3.87
C GLU A 474 -21.19 0.71 4.67
N CYS A 475 -19.94 1.05 4.32
CA CYS A 475 -19.23 2.16 4.93
C CYS A 475 -19.90 3.52 4.67
N ARG A 476 -20.57 3.70 3.52
CA ARG A 476 -21.39 4.91 3.26
C ARG A 476 -22.65 4.90 4.11
N ARG A 477 -23.35 3.76 4.19
CA ARG A 477 -24.55 3.59 5.03
C ARG A 477 -24.27 3.91 6.50
N LEU A 478 -23.10 3.51 6.99
CA LEU A 478 -22.65 3.76 8.37
C LEU A 478 -22.03 5.15 8.60
N GLY A 479 -21.86 5.96 7.54
CA GLY A 479 -21.26 7.31 7.64
C GLY A 479 -19.76 7.32 7.91
N TYR A 480 -19.05 6.23 7.59
CA TYR A 480 -17.60 6.13 7.74
C TYR A 480 -16.83 6.53 6.49
N TYR A 481 -17.45 6.42 5.31
CA TYR A 481 -16.78 6.61 4.03
C TYR A 481 -16.20 8.03 3.88
N GLU A 482 -16.97 9.07 4.18
CA GLU A 482 -16.55 10.47 4.04
C GLU A 482 -15.40 10.81 4.99
N ALA A 483 -15.46 10.31 6.22
CA ALA A 483 -14.38 10.48 7.19
C ALA A 483 -13.09 9.77 6.73
N ALA A 484 -13.21 8.55 6.19
CA ALA A 484 -12.10 7.79 5.63
C ALA A 484 -11.52 8.47 4.36
N ALA A 485 -12.37 8.97 3.49
CA ALA A 485 -11.98 9.75 2.32
C ALA A 485 -11.21 11.02 2.73
N GLY A 486 -11.60 11.65 3.84
CA GLY A 486 -10.93 12.83 4.40
C GLY A 486 -9.58 12.58 5.09
N VAL A 487 -9.12 11.33 5.25
CA VAL A 487 -7.82 11.02 5.87
C VAL A 487 -6.65 11.58 5.06
N TYR A 488 -6.77 11.56 3.73
CA TYR A 488 -5.89 12.26 2.80
C TYR A 488 -6.65 12.56 1.52
N ASP A 489 -6.30 13.69 0.89
CA ASP A 489 -6.82 14.05 -0.43
C ASP A 489 -6.14 13.18 -1.49
N GLY A 490 -6.88 12.18 -2.00
CA GLY A 490 -6.39 11.32 -3.08
C GLY A 490 -6.20 12.07 -4.40
N THR A 491 -6.96 13.14 -4.64
CA THR A 491 -6.84 13.94 -5.87
C THR A 491 -5.53 14.73 -5.93
N ALA A 492 -4.98 15.10 -4.77
CA ALA A 492 -3.68 15.75 -4.65
C ALA A 492 -2.50 14.81 -4.99
N LEU A 493 -2.73 13.52 -5.21
CA LEU A 493 -1.69 12.60 -5.66
C LEU A 493 -1.33 12.82 -7.14
N TRP A 494 -2.30 13.18 -7.98
CA TRP A 494 -2.12 13.28 -9.44
C TRP A 494 -2.27 14.69 -10.01
N LYS A 495 -2.98 15.59 -9.32
CA LYS A 495 -3.03 17.02 -9.64
C LYS A 495 -1.73 17.69 -9.26
#